data_AF-A0AAU2RQL5-F1
#
_entry.id   AF-A0AAU2RQL5-F1
#
_cell.length_a   1.000
_cell.length_b   1.000
_cell.length_c   1.000
_cell.angle_alpha   90.00
_cell.angle_beta   90.00
_cell.angle_gamma   90.00
#
_symmetry.space_group_name_H-M   'P 1'
#
loop_
_entity.id
_entity.type
_entity.pdbx_description
1 polymer ?
#
loop_
_entity_poly.entity_id
_entity_poly.type
_entity_poly.pdbx_seq_one_letter_code
_entity_poly.pdbx_strand_id
1 'polypeptide(L)' 'MPHTLRPHGPVTPALDQVNERIRRLMDEPAGDERTETYARLLVEWAEVSRDDVVQAA' A
#
# COMPACT_ATOMS: atom_id res chain seq x y z
N MET A 1 5.14 25.18 14.39
CA MET A 1 3.86 24.73 13.81
C MET A 1 3.69 23.27 14.16
N PRO A 2 2.64 22.85 14.86
CA PRO A 2 2.45 21.43 15.17
C PRO A 2 1.89 20.74 13.93
N HIS A 3 2.62 19.78 13.39
CA HIS A 3 2.13 18.89 12.35
C HIS A 3 1.06 18.02 13.01
N THR A 4 -0.20 18.31 12.73
CA THR A 4 -1.32 17.45 13.12
C THR A 4 -1.08 16.10 12.47
N LEU A 5 -0.62 15.14 13.27
CA LEU A 5 -0.64 13.72 12.93
C LEU A 5 -2.11 13.39 12.67
N ARG A 6 -2.48 13.36 11.39
CA ARG A 6 -3.78 12.85 10.95
C ARG A 6 -3.86 11.44 11.55
N PRO A 7 -4.93 11.09 12.27
CA PRO A 7 -5.11 9.71 12.68
C PRO A 7 -5.28 8.97 11.36
N HIS A 8 -4.22 8.31 10.91
CA HIS A 8 -4.31 7.34 9.85
C HIS A 8 -5.41 6.40 10.36
N GLY A 9 -6.56 6.38 9.65
CA GLY A 9 -7.63 5.44 9.94
C GLY A 9 -7.05 4.03 10.03
N PRO A 10 -7.72 3.07 10.68
CA PRO A 10 -7.15 1.77 10.98
C PRO A 10 -6.51 1.17 9.72
N VAL A 11 -5.18 1.29 9.62
CA VAL A 11 -4.43 0.72 8.52
C VAL A 11 -4.23 -0.71 8.92
N THR A 12 -4.78 -1.63 8.13
CA THR A 12 -4.61 -3.02 8.47
C THR A 12 -3.16 -3.43 8.24
N PRO A 13 -2.64 -4.35 9.08
CA PRO A 13 -1.28 -4.83 8.91
C PRO A 13 -1.00 -5.41 7.52
N ALA A 14 -2.03 -5.91 6.82
CA ALA A 14 -1.92 -6.40 5.45
C ALA A 14 -1.66 -5.25 4.45
N LEU A 15 -2.40 -4.15 4.56
CA LEU A 15 -2.21 -2.99 3.68
C LEU A 15 -0.84 -2.32 3.88
N ASP A 16 -0.38 -2.24 5.14
CA ASP A 16 0.95 -1.71 5.46
C ASP A 16 2.08 -2.55 4.87
N GLN A 17 1.94 -3.88 4.87
CA GLN A 17 2.91 -4.77 4.25
C GLN A 17 3.01 -4.56 2.73
N VAL A 18 1.87 -4.38 2.04
CA VAL A 18 1.85 -4.10 0.60
C VAL A 18 2.47 -2.73 0.31
N ASN A 19 2.11 -1.71 1.10
CA ASN A 19 2.68 -0.36 0.97
C ASN A 19 4.20 -0.35 1.20
N GLU A 20 4.72 -1.10 2.18
CA GLU A 20 6.16 -1.25 2.40
C GLU A 20 6.87 -1.91 1.23
N ARG A 21 6.27 -2.95 0.62
CA ARG A 21 6.82 -3.55 -0.60
C ARG A 21 6.88 -2.56 -1.76
N ILE A 22 5.83 -1.76 -1.94
CA ILE A 22 5.80 -0.70 -2.96
C ILE A 22 6.91 0.33 -2.71
N ARG A 23 7.11 0.76 -1.46
CA ARG A 23 8.18 1.71 -1.10
C ARG A 23 9.56 1.15 -1.46
N ARG A 24 9.84 -0.10 -1.10
CA ARG A 24 11.12 -0.76 -1.44
C ARG A 24 11.32 -0.90 -2.95
N LEU A 25 10.25 -1.24 -3.68
CA LEU A 25 10.31 -1.35 -5.14
C LEU A 25 10.64 -0.01 -5.82
N MET A 26 10.22 1.11 -5.23
CA MET A 26 10.53 2.45 -5.77
C MET A 26 12.00 2.85 -5.59
N ASP A 27 12.73 2.22 -4.67
CA ASP A 27 14.17 2.40 -4.50
C ASP A 27 14.98 1.65 -5.59
N GLU A 28 14.34 0.74 -6.33
CA GLU A 28 14.95 0.02 -7.44
C GLU A 28 14.96 0.85 -8.74
N PRO A 29 15.99 0.68 -9.60
CA PRO A 29 16.06 1.37 -10.87
C PRO A 29 14.85 1.04 -11.76
N ALA A 30 14.45 2.02 -12.57
CA ALA A 30 13.32 1.84 -13.48
C ALA A 30 13.65 0.76 -14.52
N GLY A 31 12.76 -0.23 -14.63
CA GLY A 31 12.85 -1.30 -15.59
C GLY A 31 11.50 -1.99 -15.79
N ASP A 32 11.43 -2.85 -16.81
CA ASP A 32 10.22 -3.60 -17.14
C ASP A 32 9.80 -4.52 -15.97
N GLU A 33 10.77 -5.15 -15.31
CA GLU A 33 10.55 -5.97 -14.11
C GLU A 33 9.96 -5.17 -12.95
N ARG A 34 10.42 -3.92 -12.74
CA ARG A 34 9.86 -3.02 -11.72
C ARG A 34 8.42 -2.67 -12.04
N THR A 35 8.12 -2.42 -13.32
CA THR A 35 6.77 -2.07 -13.78
C THR A 35 5.80 -3.24 -13.58
N GLU A 36 6.22 -4.45 -13.95
CA GLU A 36 5.42 -5.66 -13.75
C GLU A 36 5.17 -5.93 -12.26
N THR A 37 6.21 -5.82 -11.44
CA THR A 37 6.10 -6.01 -9.99
C THR A 37 5.20 -4.95 -9.35
N TYR A 38 5.31 -3.70 -9.79
CA TYR A 38 4.45 -2.61 -9.31
C TYR A 38 2.98 -2.86 -9.68
N ALA A 39 2.70 -3.31 -10.91
CA ALA A 39 1.34 -3.65 -11.33
C ALA A 39 0.75 -4.79 -10.47
N ARG A 40 1.54 -5.83 -10.16
CA ARG A 40 1.11 -6.92 -9.27
C ARG A 40 0.81 -6.43 -7.85
N LEU A 41 1.68 -5.59 -7.29
CA LEU A 41 1.47 -5.00 -5.95
C LEU A 41 0.23 -4.10 -5.90
N LEU A 42 -0.10 -3.39 -6.97
CA LEU A 42 -1.34 -2.60 -7.05
C LEU A 42 -2.60 -3.47 -7.06
N VAL A 43 -2.55 -4.64 -7.68
CA VAL A 43 -3.66 -5.61 -7.62
C VAL A 43 -3.81 -6.15 -6.20
N GLU A 44 -2.72 -6.57 -5.55
CA GLU A 44 -2.72 -7.04 -4.15
C GLU A 44 -3.25 -5.95 -3.21
N TRP A 45 -2.84 -4.70 -3.39
CA TRP A 45 -3.34 -3.54 -2.64
C TRP A 45 -4.85 -3.34 -2.83
N ALA A 46 -5.35 -3.49 -4.06
CA ALA A 46 -6.78 -3.36 -4.37
C ALA A 46 -7.63 -4.49 -3.77
N GLU A 47 -7.09 -5.70 -3.68
CA GLU A 47 -7.75 -6.83 -3.03
C GLU A 47 -7.85 -6.62 -1.52
N VAL A 48 -6.72 -6.32 -0.86
CA VAL A 48 -6.67 -6.11 0.59
C VAL A 48 -7.50 -4.90 1.02
N SER A 49 -7.46 -3.81 0.24
CA SER A 49 -8.27 -2.61 0.55
C SER A 49 -9.77 -2.84 0.40
N ARG A 50 -10.22 -3.79 -0.44
CA ARG A 50 -11.65 -4.14 -0.55
C ARG A 50 -12.14 -4.91 0.68
N ASP A 51 -11.31 -5.81 1.20
CA ASP A 51 -11.64 -6.57 2.41
C ASP A 51 -11.68 -5.67 3.66
N ASP A 52 -10.83 -4.65 3.71
CA ASP A 52 -10.81 -3.64 4.79
C ASP A 52 -12.06 -2.76 4.84
N VAL A 53 -12.70 -2.49 3.68
CA VAL A 53 -13.88 -1.62 3.59
C VAL A 53 -15.15 -2.30 4.16
N VAL A 54 -15.11 -3.61 4.44
CA VAL A 54 -16.27 -4.35 4.96
C VAL A 54 -16.52 -4.09 6.46
N GLN A 55 -15.60 -3.46 7.19
CA GLN A 55 -15.81 -3.15 8.62
C GLN A 55 -16.14 -1.68 8.90
N ALA A 56 -17.26 -1.22 8.33
CA ALA A 56 -17.95 -0.01 8.78
C ALA A 56 -19.48 -0.20 8.67
N ALA A 57 -20.06 -0.97 9.59
CA ALA A 57 -21.51 -0.99 9.86
C ALA A 57 -21.78 -1.40 11.31
#